data_AF-A0A813LD68-F1
#
_entry.id   AF-A0A813LD68-F1
#
_cell.length_a   1.000
_cell.length_b   1.000
_cell.length_c   1.000
_cell.angle_alpha   90.00
_cell.angle_beta   90.00
_cell.angle_gamma   90.00
#
_symmetry.space_group_name_H-M   'P 1'
#
loop_
_entity.id
_entity.type
_entity.pdbx_description
1 polymer ?
#
loop_
_entity_poly.entity_id
_entity_poly.type
_entity_poly.pdbx_seq_one_letter_code
_entity_poly.pdbx_strand_id
1 'polypeptide(L)'
;MTYLGVGPIAGILESHEAHNPIVGFLPFLIIFVGFYGTRDKFCGKNLPTVGIAVLVGFLLNLLAQTAQWDKHSNKIDKATTFLGWNGLSVPDFSHMSTAATEYSSIVICLAMQNFIGTYSCNISARRVGDRYSPMESMIVDSLGSMIGALLGSPYGTTIYIGHVVYKPMGATRGYSLLNSLLWLVFGLFGIHAVVDAILPHEIFGGVLVVIGFAMASQTIESVPKRWYPATLIGLAIMFSEFIVGGMSSPNMGMRFLASGHLFISLFYTFLLMMLTDRWFLAAAGVFIALFVFSFVGLIHAQKLSVEYDQHGGIKDQNAYFGQTSSGMPGWKFLVTYAVSAAFCAILHLFQRWGFVEAAEAEDYRILQLEAETKSEETVVHAAEHGAKVAEPMTTTRFG
;
A
#
# COMPACT_ATOMS: atom_id res chain seq x y z
N MET A 1 2.46 1.70 -3.27
CA MET A 1 3.11 2.30 -4.46
C MET A 1 2.15 3.04 -5.36
N THR A 2 1.01 2.43 -5.70
CA THR A 2 -0.03 3.04 -6.53
C THR A 2 -0.57 4.35 -5.95
N TYR A 3 -1.12 4.31 -4.73
CA TYR A 3 -1.69 5.49 -4.05
C TYR A 3 -0.66 6.39 -3.36
N LEU A 4 0.39 5.82 -2.78
CA LEU A 4 1.43 6.56 -2.07
C LEU A 4 2.62 6.93 -2.98
N GLY A 5 2.46 6.97 -4.30
CA GLY A 5 3.58 7.19 -5.22
C GLY A 5 3.15 7.78 -6.54
N VAL A 6 2.61 6.94 -7.42
CA VAL A 6 2.27 7.36 -8.79
C VAL A 6 1.09 8.34 -8.82
N GLY A 7 0.03 8.09 -8.04
CA GLY A 7 -1.12 9.02 -7.96
C GLY A 7 -0.72 10.44 -7.55
N PRO A 8 0.04 10.63 -6.46
CA PRO A 8 0.56 11.92 -6.06
C PRO A 8 1.48 12.57 -7.09
N ILE A 9 2.32 11.81 -7.82
CA ILE A 9 3.12 12.35 -8.95
C ILE A 9 2.21 12.96 -10.01
N ALA A 10 1.16 12.24 -10.41
CA ALA A 10 0.21 12.74 -11.41
C ALA A 10 -0.49 14.00 -10.90
N GLY A 11 -0.97 14.00 -9.65
CA GLY A 11 -1.63 15.14 -9.02
C GLY A 11 -0.74 16.39 -8.91
N ILE A 12 0.55 16.23 -8.61
CA ILE A 12 1.51 17.35 -8.57
C ILE A 12 1.54 18.11 -9.91
N LEU A 13 1.56 17.38 -11.03
CA LEU A 13 1.68 17.97 -12.36
C LEU A 13 0.34 18.51 -12.88
N GLU A 14 -0.76 17.85 -12.54
CA GLU A 14 -2.11 18.28 -12.90
C GLU A 14 -2.52 19.56 -12.15
N SER A 15 -2.13 19.69 -10.88
CA SER A 15 -2.42 20.86 -10.04
C SER A 15 -3.88 21.32 -10.12
N HIS A 16 -4.80 20.37 -9.92
CA HIS A 16 -6.23 20.55 -10.07
C HIS A 16 -6.81 21.69 -9.19
N GLU A 17 -6.29 21.88 -7.98
CA GLU A 17 -6.74 22.92 -7.06
C GLU A 17 -6.03 24.25 -7.31
N ALA A 18 -4.70 24.20 -7.45
CA ALA A 18 -3.88 25.39 -7.62
C ALA A 18 -3.89 25.96 -9.06
N HIS A 19 -4.36 25.18 -10.04
CA HIS A 19 -4.35 25.46 -11.48
C HIS A 19 -2.96 25.84 -12.04
N ASN A 20 -1.89 25.59 -11.28
CA ASN A 20 -0.53 25.93 -11.63
C ASN A 20 0.46 24.87 -11.13
N PRO A 21 1.16 24.15 -12.05
CA PRO A 21 2.05 23.04 -11.70
C PRO A 21 3.19 23.44 -10.75
N ILE A 22 3.57 24.72 -10.71
CA ILE A 22 4.65 25.19 -9.82
C ILE A 22 4.31 25.00 -8.33
N VAL A 23 3.03 25.04 -7.98
CA VAL A 23 2.56 24.95 -6.59
C VAL A 23 2.76 23.55 -6.01
N GLY A 24 2.61 22.50 -6.82
CA GLY A 24 2.95 21.13 -6.41
C GLY A 24 4.42 20.76 -6.68
N PHE A 25 4.94 21.18 -7.84
CA PHE A 25 6.23 20.68 -8.32
C PHE A 25 7.42 21.24 -7.54
N LEU A 26 7.41 22.52 -7.16
CA LEU A 26 8.52 23.10 -6.39
C LEU A 26 8.59 22.53 -4.96
N PRO A 27 7.48 22.40 -4.20
CA PRO A 27 7.48 21.66 -2.93
C PRO A 27 7.98 20.22 -3.09
N PHE A 28 7.59 19.52 -4.15
CA PHE A 28 8.12 18.19 -4.45
C PHE A 28 9.65 18.20 -4.61
N LEU A 29 10.23 19.14 -5.37
CA LEU A 29 11.69 19.24 -5.52
C LEU A 29 12.39 19.52 -4.18
N ILE A 30 11.83 20.42 -3.35
CA ILE A 30 12.35 20.73 -2.01
C ILE A 30 12.36 19.46 -1.14
N ILE A 31 11.27 18.70 -1.16
CA ILE A 31 11.14 17.45 -0.41
C ILE A 31 12.14 16.41 -0.94
N PHE A 32 12.23 16.24 -2.26
CA PHE A 32 13.12 15.26 -2.88
C PHE A 32 14.59 15.55 -2.55
N VAL A 33 15.02 16.82 -2.67
CA VAL A 33 16.38 17.24 -2.30
C VAL A 33 16.63 17.08 -0.81
N GLY A 34 15.66 17.41 0.05
CA GLY A 34 15.83 17.26 1.49
C GLY A 34 15.80 15.81 1.99
N PHE A 35 15.18 14.88 1.27
CA PHE A 35 15.19 13.46 1.65
C PHE A 35 16.36 12.67 1.03
N TYR A 36 16.67 12.90 -0.26
CA TYR A 36 17.66 12.10 -1.00
C TYR A 36 18.94 12.86 -1.37
N GLY A 37 18.87 14.18 -1.56
CA GLY A 37 20.01 14.97 -2.05
C GLY A 37 20.95 15.45 -0.95
N THR A 38 20.50 16.42 -0.15
CA THR A 38 21.33 17.12 0.85
C THR A 38 20.69 17.12 2.24
N ARG A 39 20.28 15.93 2.69
CA ARG A 39 19.51 15.69 3.93
C ARG A 39 19.97 16.50 5.15
N ASP A 40 21.27 16.53 5.42
CA ASP A 40 21.82 17.16 6.63
C ASP A 40 22.10 18.68 6.49
N LYS A 41 22.10 19.20 5.26
CA LYS A 41 22.59 20.57 4.96
C LYS A 41 21.56 21.46 4.28
N PHE A 42 20.49 20.93 3.70
CA PHE A 42 19.57 21.70 2.87
C PHE A 42 18.79 22.78 3.63
N CYS A 43 18.26 22.44 4.81
CA CYS A 43 17.41 23.34 5.60
C CYS A 43 18.00 23.69 6.98
N GLY A 44 19.24 23.27 7.25
CA GLY A 44 19.84 23.27 8.59
C GLY A 44 19.21 22.20 9.49
N LYS A 45 19.88 21.88 10.62
CA LYS A 45 19.47 20.79 11.52
C LYS A 45 18.11 21.01 12.22
N ASN A 46 17.57 22.23 12.19
CA ASN A 46 16.44 22.62 13.02
C ASN A 46 15.14 22.90 12.25
N LEU A 47 15.15 23.00 10.91
CA LEU A 47 13.93 23.22 10.15
C LEU A 47 13.46 21.92 9.47
N PRO A 48 12.21 21.50 9.68
CA PRO A 48 11.66 20.36 8.98
C PRO A 48 11.50 20.68 7.48
N THR A 49 12.16 19.92 6.62
CA THR A 49 12.07 20.06 5.15
C THR A 49 10.63 20.10 4.65
N VAL A 50 9.77 19.23 5.20
CA VAL A 50 8.35 19.18 4.85
C VAL A 50 7.64 20.50 5.21
N GLY A 51 7.97 21.09 6.37
CA GLY A 51 7.40 22.37 6.77
C GLY A 51 7.78 23.51 5.83
N ILE A 52 9.04 23.54 5.36
CA ILE A 52 9.49 24.52 4.35
C ILE A 52 8.76 24.29 3.03
N ALA A 53 8.63 23.05 2.58
CA ALA A 53 7.92 22.73 1.35
C ALA A 53 6.46 23.18 1.42
N VAL A 54 5.79 22.96 2.56
CA VAL A 54 4.42 23.42 2.79
C VAL A 54 4.33 24.95 2.78
N LEU A 55 5.24 25.65 3.46
CA LEU A 55 5.26 27.11 3.47
C LEU A 55 5.49 27.69 2.08
N VAL A 56 6.45 27.15 1.32
CA VAL A 56 6.74 27.58 -0.05
C VAL A 56 5.55 27.30 -0.96
N GLY A 57 4.97 26.10 -0.89
CA GLY A 57 3.78 25.73 -1.66
C GLY A 57 2.59 26.64 -1.35
N PHE A 58 2.37 26.95 -0.06
CA PHE A 58 1.31 27.85 0.38
C PHE A 58 1.50 29.28 -0.15
N LEU A 59 2.72 29.82 -0.07
CA LEU A 59 3.03 31.16 -0.61
C LEU A 59 2.85 31.22 -2.13
N LEU A 60 3.29 30.18 -2.85
CA LEU A 60 3.08 30.07 -4.30
C LEU A 60 1.60 29.96 -4.63
N ASN A 61 0.84 29.21 -3.85
CA ASN A 61 -0.61 29.11 -4.01
C ASN A 61 -1.28 30.47 -3.80
N LEU A 62 -0.86 31.25 -2.80
CA LEU A 62 -1.41 32.59 -2.58
C LEU A 62 -1.12 33.52 -3.76
N LEU A 63 0.10 33.49 -4.29
CA LEU A 63 0.48 34.26 -5.48
C LEU A 63 -0.31 33.84 -6.71
N ALA A 64 -0.47 32.53 -6.96
CA ALA A 64 -1.26 32.01 -8.07
C ALA A 64 -2.74 32.40 -7.98
N GLN A 65 -3.29 32.48 -6.76
CA GLN A 65 -4.71 32.77 -6.51
C GLN A 65 -5.07 34.25 -6.51
N THR A 66 -4.10 35.18 -6.50
CA THR A 66 -4.38 36.62 -6.68
C THR A 66 -5.12 36.93 -7.98
N ALA A 67 -5.10 36.02 -8.97
CA ALA A 67 -5.86 36.11 -10.21
C ALA A 67 -7.29 35.50 -10.16
N GLN A 68 -7.66 34.78 -9.10
CA GLN A 68 -8.94 34.03 -8.99
C GLN A 68 -9.59 34.09 -7.59
N TRP A 69 -9.39 35.21 -6.87
CA TRP A 69 -9.78 35.38 -5.46
C TRP A 69 -11.25 35.02 -5.15
N ASP A 70 -12.18 35.32 -6.07
CA ASP A 70 -13.62 35.07 -5.90
C ASP A 70 -14.00 33.58 -5.76
N LYS A 71 -13.20 32.65 -6.30
CA LYS A 71 -13.45 31.21 -6.16
C LYS A 71 -12.93 30.65 -4.83
N HIS A 72 -11.88 31.24 -4.29
CA HIS A 72 -11.23 30.78 -3.06
C HIS A 72 -12.01 31.22 -1.81
N SER A 73 -12.52 32.45 -1.79
CA SER A 73 -13.38 32.94 -0.70
C SER A 73 -14.60 32.04 -0.50
N ASN A 74 -15.25 31.63 -1.59
CA ASN A 74 -16.39 30.72 -1.58
C ASN A 74 -16.06 29.32 -1.03
N LYS A 75 -14.83 28.81 -1.19
CA LYS A 75 -14.40 27.53 -0.60
C LYS A 75 -14.21 27.66 0.91
N ILE A 76 -13.55 28.73 1.35
CA ILE A 76 -13.33 29.00 2.78
C ILE A 76 -14.66 29.23 3.49
N ASP A 77 -15.56 30.02 2.92
CA ASP A 77 -16.87 30.29 3.51
C ASP A 77 -17.65 28.99 3.74
N LYS A 78 -17.67 28.08 2.75
CA LYS A 78 -18.24 26.74 2.91
C LYS A 78 -17.55 25.93 3.99
N ALA A 79 -16.22 25.94 4.06
CA ALA A 79 -15.48 25.23 5.08
C ALA A 79 -15.78 25.76 6.50
N THR A 80 -15.97 27.07 6.65
CA THR A 80 -16.31 27.68 7.95
C THR A 80 -17.69 27.28 8.46
N THR A 81 -18.61 26.81 7.61
CA THR A 81 -19.90 26.27 8.05
C THR A 81 -19.77 25.00 8.89
N PHE A 82 -18.65 24.27 8.74
CA PHE A 82 -18.34 23.08 9.52
C PHE A 82 -17.58 23.42 10.81
N LEU A 83 -17.19 24.67 11.05
CA LEU A 83 -16.54 25.06 12.29
C LEU A 83 -17.53 25.02 13.45
N GLY A 84 -17.17 24.29 14.50
CA GLY A 84 -17.98 24.14 15.68
C GLY A 84 -18.04 22.69 16.14
N TRP A 85 -18.77 22.45 17.22
CA TRP A 85 -18.93 21.09 17.74
C TRP A 85 -19.82 20.25 16.81
N ASN A 86 -19.21 19.39 16.02
CA ASN A 86 -19.91 18.47 15.11
C ASN A 86 -20.31 17.15 15.79
N GLY A 87 -19.80 16.90 17.01
CA GLY A 87 -20.10 15.68 17.78
C GLY A 87 -19.55 14.40 17.14
N LEU A 88 -20.05 13.26 17.62
CA LEU A 88 -19.76 11.94 17.05
C LEU A 88 -20.87 11.57 16.08
N SER A 89 -20.49 11.16 14.86
CA SER A 89 -21.44 10.60 13.89
C SER A 89 -21.59 9.10 14.16
N VAL A 90 -22.82 8.61 14.25
CA VAL A 90 -23.09 7.17 14.31
C VAL A 90 -23.64 6.74 12.95
N PRO A 91 -23.07 5.73 12.30
CA PRO A 91 -23.55 5.29 10.99
C PRO A 91 -24.96 4.72 11.06
N ASP A 92 -25.67 4.80 9.94
CA ASP A 92 -26.95 4.13 9.77
C ASP A 92 -26.73 2.63 9.54
N PHE A 93 -27.20 1.82 10.49
CA PHE A 93 -27.11 0.35 10.42
C PHE A 93 -28.25 -0.30 9.65
N SER A 94 -29.26 0.45 9.19
CA SER A 94 -30.42 -0.07 8.47
C SER A 94 -30.05 -0.84 7.19
N HIS A 95 -28.96 -0.43 6.53
CA HIS A 95 -28.46 -1.01 5.29
C HIS A 95 -27.34 -2.05 5.49
N MET A 96 -27.01 -2.40 6.74
CA MET A 96 -25.87 -3.26 7.08
C MET A 96 -25.94 -4.64 6.41
N SER A 97 -27.12 -5.26 6.36
CA SER A 97 -27.28 -6.60 5.76
C SER A 97 -26.97 -6.59 4.26
N THR A 98 -27.48 -5.59 3.54
CA THR A 98 -27.25 -5.45 2.10
C THR A 98 -25.79 -5.12 1.82
N ALA A 99 -25.23 -4.15 2.54
CA ALA A 99 -23.83 -3.75 2.42
C ALA A 99 -22.86 -4.90 2.74
N ALA A 100 -23.16 -5.71 3.76
CA ALA A 100 -22.36 -6.88 4.11
C ALA A 100 -22.33 -7.90 2.97
N THR A 101 -23.46 -8.14 2.30
CA THR A 101 -23.49 -9.08 1.17
C THR A 101 -22.80 -8.54 -0.08
N GLU A 102 -23.03 -7.28 -0.44
CA GLU A 102 -22.57 -6.68 -1.69
C GLU A 102 -21.08 -6.30 -1.65
N TYR A 103 -20.58 -5.82 -0.52
CA TYR A 103 -19.22 -5.31 -0.37
C TYR A 103 -18.26 -6.26 0.37
N SER A 104 -18.73 -7.46 0.79
CA SER A 104 -17.90 -8.45 1.50
C SER A 104 -16.56 -8.71 0.82
N SER A 105 -16.53 -8.88 -0.51
CA SER A 105 -15.28 -9.14 -1.25
C SER A 105 -14.27 -8.02 -1.05
N ILE A 106 -14.70 -6.77 -1.26
CA ILE A 106 -13.82 -5.60 -1.18
C ILE A 106 -13.36 -5.41 0.27
N VAL A 107 -14.26 -5.56 1.24
CA VAL A 107 -13.95 -5.42 2.67
C VAL A 107 -12.95 -6.49 3.12
N ILE A 108 -13.13 -7.76 2.73
CA ILE A 108 -12.19 -8.85 3.07
C ILE A 108 -10.83 -8.59 2.44
N CYS A 109 -10.79 -8.16 1.19
CA CYS A 109 -9.54 -7.83 0.50
C CYS A 109 -8.81 -6.66 1.17
N LEU A 110 -9.52 -5.59 1.53
CA LEU A 110 -8.96 -4.44 2.24
C LEU A 110 -8.50 -4.82 3.66
N ALA A 111 -9.26 -5.64 4.37
CA ALA A 111 -8.87 -6.12 5.70
C ALA A 111 -7.58 -6.95 5.65
N MET A 112 -7.44 -7.82 4.65
CA MET A 112 -6.22 -8.60 4.43
C MET A 112 -5.03 -7.70 4.05
N GLN A 113 -5.27 -6.64 3.26
CA GLN A 113 -4.25 -5.63 2.97
C GLN A 113 -3.77 -4.91 4.23
N ASN A 114 -4.70 -4.49 5.09
CA ASN A 114 -4.36 -3.84 6.36
C ASN A 114 -3.59 -4.80 7.28
N PHE A 115 -4.00 -6.07 7.34
CA PHE A 115 -3.27 -7.13 8.05
C PHE A 115 -1.81 -7.22 7.61
N ILE A 116 -1.56 -7.29 6.30
CA ILE A 116 -0.19 -7.37 5.75
C ILE A 116 0.59 -6.08 6.02
N GLY A 117 -0.05 -4.92 5.89
CA GLY A 117 0.56 -3.61 6.17
C GLY A 117 1.00 -3.47 7.62
N THR A 118 0.13 -3.86 8.56
CA THR A 118 0.38 -3.83 10.00
C THR A 118 1.49 -4.81 10.39
N TYR A 119 1.50 -6.01 9.82
CA TYR A 119 2.59 -6.97 10.02
C TYR A 119 3.93 -6.43 9.49
N SER A 120 3.92 -5.80 8.29
CA SER A 120 5.12 -5.20 7.70
C SER A 120 5.67 -4.07 8.57
N CYS A 121 4.81 -3.24 9.16
CA CYS A 121 5.22 -2.19 10.11
C CYS A 121 5.86 -2.79 11.37
N ASN A 122 5.33 -3.91 11.88
CA ASN A 122 5.93 -4.61 13.02
C ASN A 122 7.35 -5.09 12.70
N ILE A 123 7.58 -5.68 11.52
CA ILE A 123 8.92 -6.08 11.07
C ILE A 123 9.84 -4.86 10.93
N SER A 124 9.35 -3.76 10.34
CA SER A 124 10.12 -2.53 10.22
C SER A 124 10.55 -1.99 11.59
N ALA A 125 9.69 -2.05 12.60
CA ALA A 125 10.04 -1.63 13.97
C ALA A 125 11.15 -2.49 14.59
N ARG A 126 11.12 -3.81 14.35
CA ARG A 126 12.16 -4.74 14.83
C ARG A 126 13.54 -4.42 14.25
N ARG A 127 13.61 -3.99 12.98
CA ARG A 127 14.86 -3.60 12.32
C ARG A 127 15.58 -2.43 13.00
N VAL A 128 14.86 -1.59 13.75
CA VAL A 128 15.43 -0.48 14.53
C VAL A 128 15.47 -0.75 16.04
N GLY A 129 15.33 -2.02 16.44
CA GLY A 129 15.52 -2.50 17.81
C GLY A 129 14.28 -2.51 18.70
N ASP A 130 13.12 -2.05 18.21
CA ASP A 130 11.87 -2.09 18.99
C ASP A 130 11.07 -3.36 18.68
N ARG A 131 10.87 -4.22 19.68
CA ARG A 131 10.12 -5.48 19.54
C ARG A 131 8.71 -5.34 20.08
N TYR A 132 7.74 -5.55 19.19
CA TYR A 132 6.31 -5.60 19.53
C TYR A 132 5.73 -6.96 19.14
N SER A 133 4.79 -7.48 19.93
CA SER A 133 4.05 -8.69 19.59
C SER A 133 3.21 -8.45 18.32
N PRO A 134 3.39 -9.22 17.23
CA PRO A 134 2.59 -9.05 16.02
C PRO A 134 1.11 -9.27 16.31
N MET A 135 0.77 -10.31 17.07
CA MET A 135 -0.61 -10.64 17.40
C MET A 135 -1.31 -9.50 18.15
N GLU A 136 -0.68 -8.96 19.19
CA GLU A 136 -1.26 -7.83 19.95
C GLU A 136 -1.40 -6.58 19.07
N SER A 137 -0.37 -6.28 18.28
CA SER A 137 -0.35 -5.13 17.37
C SER A 137 -1.53 -5.18 16.39
N MET A 138 -1.81 -6.37 15.86
CA MET A 138 -2.86 -6.60 14.87
C MET A 138 -4.26 -6.58 15.48
N ILE A 139 -4.42 -7.11 16.70
CA ILE A 139 -5.68 -7.03 17.44
C ILE A 139 -6.02 -5.57 17.74
N VAL A 140 -5.05 -4.80 18.26
CA VAL A 140 -5.27 -3.39 18.61
C VAL A 140 -5.61 -2.55 17.38
N ASP A 141 -4.92 -2.76 16.26
CA ASP A 141 -5.22 -2.09 15.00
C ASP A 141 -6.64 -2.43 14.49
N SER A 142 -7.01 -3.70 14.49
CA SER A 142 -8.34 -4.14 14.06
C SER A 142 -9.45 -3.58 14.97
N LEU A 143 -9.22 -3.55 16.28
CA LEU A 143 -10.13 -2.93 17.25
C LEU A 143 -10.28 -1.42 16.99
N GLY A 144 -9.19 -0.73 16.66
CA GLY A 144 -9.22 0.67 16.25
C GLY A 144 -10.11 0.90 15.03
N SER A 145 -9.98 0.03 14.02
CA SER A 145 -10.85 0.05 12.84
C SER A 145 -12.31 -0.20 13.18
N MET A 146 -12.61 -1.16 14.07
CA MET A 146 -13.98 -1.45 14.50
C MET A 146 -14.60 -0.26 15.25
N ILE A 147 -13.86 0.34 16.18
CA ILE A 147 -14.31 1.52 16.93
C ILE A 147 -14.54 2.70 15.97
N GLY A 148 -13.61 2.92 15.04
CA GLY A 148 -13.74 3.94 13.99
C GLY A 148 -15.00 3.71 13.14
N ALA A 149 -15.25 2.48 12.70
CA ALA A 149 -16.43 2.13 11.92
C ALA A 149 -17.73 2.37 12.70
N LEU A 150 -17.78 2.07 14.01
CA LEU A 150 -18.94 2.36 14.87
C LEU A 150 -19.18 3.87 15.04
N LEU A 151 -18.15 4.69 14.85
CA LEU A 151 -18.19 6.16 14.89
C LEU A 151 -18.26 6.77 13.47
N GLY A 152 -18.62 5.98 12.46
CA GLY A 152 -18.88 6.48 11.11
C GLY A 152 -17.63 6.70 10.24
N SER A 153 -16.45 6.23 10.66
CA SER A 153 -15.25 6.28 9.82
C SER A 153 -15.40 5.31 8.64
N PRO A 154 -15.30 5.79 7.39
CA PRO A 154 -15.27 4.91 6.22
C PRO A 154 -13.88 4.30 5.97
N TYR A 155 -12.87 4.73 6.74
CA TYR A 155 -11.48 4.31 6.58
C TYR A 155 -11.04 3.40 7.72
N GLY A 156 -10.39 2.28 7.35
CA GLY A 156 -9.71 1.41 8.30
C GLY A 156 -8.46 2.08 8.86
N THR A 157 -8.14 1.76 10.11
CA THR A 157 -6.87 2.14 10.73
C THR A 157 -5.74 1.23 10.25
N THR A 158 -4.51 1.70 10.44
CA THR A 158 -3.30 0.88 10.33
C THR A 158 -2.24 1.43 11.27
N ILE A 159 -1.24 0.62 11.59
CA ILE A 159 -0.08 1.09 12.36
C ILE A 159 0.68 2.15 11.56
N TYR A 160 1.16 3.16 12.28
CA TYR A 160 1.84 4.30 11.68
C TYR A 160 3.11 3.86 10.91
N ILE A 161 3.08 4.07 9.60
CA ILE A 161 4.20 3.80 8.70
C ILE A 161 5.28 4.85 8.97
N GLY A 162 6.53 4.40 9.13
CA GLY A 162 7.68 5.30 9.31
C GLY A 162 8.35 5.20 10.68
N HIS A 163 8.04 4.21 11.51
CA HIS A 163 8.75 3.95 12.78
C HIS A 163 10.28 4.01 12.60
N VAL A 164 10.80 3.44 11.52
CA VAL A 164 12.23 3.46 11.16
C VAL A 164 12.80 4.86 10.85
N VAL A 165 11.94 5.80 10.44
CA VAL A 165 12.29 7.19 10.12
C VAL A 165 12.19 8.07 11.37
N TYR A 166 11.10 7.93 12.13
CA TYR A 166 10.82 8.77 13.29
C TYR A 166 11.62 8.39 14.53
N LYS A 167 11.94 7.10 14.72
CA LYS A 167 12.71 6.63 15.88
C LYS A 167 14.11 7.28 15.96
N PRO A 168 14.91 7.35 14.88
CA PRO A 168 16.17 8.10 14.88
C PRO A 168 16.02 9.61 15.11
N MET A 169 14.84 10.18 14.83
CA MET A 169 14.54 11.59 15.11
C MET A 169 14.21 11.85 16.59
N GLY A 170 14.23 10.83 17.45
CA GLY A 170 13.89 10.94 18.86
C GLY A 170 12.40 10.92 19.15
N ALA A 171 11.55 10.51 18.19
CA ALA A 171 10.13 10.40 18.42
C ALA A 171 9.83 9.34 19.50
N THR A 172 8.97 9.70 20.45
CA THR A 172 8.51 8.82 21.53
C THR A 172 7.02 8.53 21.39
N ARG A 173 6.45 7.69 22.26
CA ARG A 173 5.00 7.42 22.32
C ARG A 173 4.15 8.68 22.45
N GLY A 174 4.70 9.74 23.06
CA GLY A 174 4.02 11.03 23.20
C GLY A 174 3.71 11.68 21.84
N TYR A 175 4.57 11.50 20.84
CA TYR A 175 4.32 11.99 19.48
C TYR A 175 3.05 11.37 18.89
N SER A 176 2.91 10.05 18.98
CA SER A 176 1.72 9.33 18.48
C SER A 176 0.44 9.75 19.21
N LEU A 177 0.50 9.88 20.54
CA LEU A 177 -0.65 10.32 21.35
C LEU A 177 -1.08 11.75 21.01
N LEU A 178 -0.13 12.69 20.97
CA LEU A 178 -0.42 14.09 20.63
C LEU A 178 -0.98 14.21 19.21
N ASN A 179 -0.43 13.47 18.25
CA ASN A 179 -0.97 13.45 16.89
C ASN A 179 -2.41 12.94 16.87
N SER A 180 -2.71 11.82 17.55
CA SER A 180 -4.08 11.29 17.63
C SER A 180 -5.06 12.26 18.30
N LEU A 181 -4.63 12.94 19.37
CA LEU A 181 -5.45 13.94 20.06
C LEU A 181 -5.70 15.16 19.18
N LEU A 182 -4.68 15.63 18.47
CA LEU A 182 -4.79 16.75 17.54
C LEU A 182 -5.83 16.45 16.45
N TRP A 183 -5.75 15.27 15.83
CA TRP A 183 -6.70 14.85 14.80
C TRP A 183 -8.12 14.65 15.34
N LEU A 184 -8.26 14.15 16.58
CA LEU A 184 -9.56 14.08 17.25
C LEU A 184 -10.18 15.47 17.44
N VAL A 185 -9.40 16.45 17.91
CA VAL A 185 -9.87 17.84 18.05
C VAL A 185 -10.22 18.43 16.68
N PHE A 186 -9.40 18.18 15.65
CA PHE A 186 -9.65 18.69 14.30
C PHE A 186 -10.96 18.14 13.71
N GLY A 187 -11.25 16.86 13.95
CA GLY A 187 -12.51 16.24 13.55
C GLY A 187 -13.71 16.78 14.33
N LEU A 188 -13.63 16.80 15.66
CA LEU A 188 -14.75 17.24 16.53
C LEU A 188 -15.16 18.70 16.29
N PHE A 189 -14.18 19.57 16.01
CA PHE A 189 -14.42 21.00 15.80
C PHE A 189 -14.53 21.41 14.33
N GLY A 190 -14.38 20.46 13.38
CA GLY A 190 -14.42 20.73 11.94
C GLY A 190 -13.26 21.58 11.41
N ILE A 191 -12.18 21.75 12.19
CA ILE A 191 -11.00 22.54 11.82
C ILE A 191 -10.34 21.97 10.55
N HIS A 192 -10.41 20.65 10.37
CA HIS A 192 -9.86 19.99 9.19
C HIS A 192 -10.42 20.56 7.88
N ALA A 193 -11.73 20.84 7.81
CA ALA A 193 -12.35 21.38 6.59
C ALA A 193 -11.75 22.74 6.20
N VAL A 194 -11.39 23.57 7.18
CA VAL A 194 -10.77 24.87 6.94
C VAL A 194 -9.32 24.72 6.50
N VAL A 195 -8.56 23.82 7.13
CA VAL A 195 -7.19 23.52 6.72
C VAL A 195 -7.15 23.00 5.29
N ASP A 196 -8.08 22.10 4.94
CA ASP A 196 -8.27 21.53 3.61
C ASP A 196 -8.61 22.59 2.55
N ALA A 197 -9.46 23.56 2.89
CA ALA A 197 -9.79 24.66 1.99
C ALA A 197 -8.63 25.63 1.73
N ILE A 198 -7.67 25.72 2.65
CA ILE A 198 -6.53 26.66 2.58
C ILE A 198 -5.32 26.01 1.89
N LEU A 199 -5.03 24.75 2.23
CA LEU A 199 -3.82 24.05 1.78
C LEU A 199 -4.15 23.09 0.63
N PRO A 200 -3.76 23.42 -0.60
CA PRO A 200 -4.04 22.57 -1.75
C PRO A 200 -3.29 21.25 -1.63
N HIS A 201 -3.94 20.15 -2.00
CA HIS A 201 -3.45 18.80 -1.74
C HIS A 201 -2.12 18.48 -2.44
N GLU A 202 -1.84 19.16 -3.55
CA GLU A 202 -0.66 18.92 -4.38
C GLU A 202 0.66 19.29 -3.67
N ILE A 203 0.60 20.16 -2.66
CA ILE A 203 1.75 20.50 -1.81
C ILE A 203 2.25 19.25 -1.06
N PHE A 204 1.32 18.44 -0.58
CA PHE A 204 1.63 17.24 0.19
C PHE A 204 1.99 16.05 -0.69
N GLY A 205 1.64 16.11 -1.98
CA GLY A 205 1.89 15.04 -2.93
C GLY A 205 3.35 14.59 -2.89
N GLY A 206 4.30 15.53 -2.82
CA GLY A 206 5.73 15.20 -2.84
C GLY A 206 6.22 14.35 -1.67
N VAL A 207 5.61 14.51 -0.49
CA VAL A 207 5.93 13.67 0.68
C VAL A 207 5.47 12.24 0.42
N LEU A 208 4.26 12.08 -0.12
CA LEU A 208 3.73 10.77 -0.46
C LEU A 208 4.64 10.09 -1.49
N VAL A 209 5.01 10.79 -2.58
CA VAL A 209 5.94 10.26 -3.59
C VAL A 209 7.21 9.70 -2.95
N VAL A 210 7.89 10.50 -2.12
CA VAL A 210 9.13 10.07 -1.49
C VAL A 210 8.94 8.83 -0.61
N ILE A 211 7.87 8.80 0.19
CA ILE A 211 7.56 7.65 1.07
C ILE A 211 7.25 6.40 0.24
N GLY A 212 6.44 6.52 -0.82
CA GLY A 212 6.15 5.42 -1.72
C GLY A 212 7.40 4.82 -2.31
N PHE A 213 8.16 5.62 -3.05
CA PHE A 213 9.35 5.13 -3.74
C PHE A 213 10.45 4.68 -2.77
N ALA A 214 10.54 5.24 -1.55
CA ALA A 214 11.41 4.71 -0.50
C ALA A 214 11.03 3.27 -0.13
N MET A 215 9.73 2.97 0.04
CA MET A 215 9.27 1.61 0.30
C MET A 215 9.58 0.67 -0.87
N ALA A 216 9.41 1.11 -2.12
CA ALA A 216 9.79 0.29 -3.27
C ALA A 216 11.29 0.00 -3.34
N SER A 217 12.14 1.00 -3.05
CA SER A 217 13.59 0.81 -2.96
C SER A 217 13.94 -0.22 -1.89
N GLN A 218 13.36 -0.07 -0.69
CA GLN A 218 13.57 -1.00 0.43
C GLN A 218 13.14 -2.43 0.09
N THR A 219 12.03 -2.60 -0.64
CA THR A 219 11.59 -3.92 -1.11
C THR A 219 12.62 -4.54 -2.04
N ILE A 220 13.13 -3.80 -3.02
CA ILE A 220 14.14 -4.30 -3.97
C ILE A 220 15.46 -4.62 -3.24
N GLU A 221 15.89 -3.77 -2.30
CA GLU A 221 17.09 -3.98 -1.50
C GLU A 221 16.98 -5.20 -0.57
N SER A 222 15.77 -5.58 -0.18
CA SER A 222 15.53 -6.71 0.73
C SER A 222 15.49 -8.09 0.07
N VAL A 223 15.58 -8.16 -1.26
CA VAL A 223 15.52 -9.40 -2.05
C VAL A 223 16.82 -9.61 -2.84
N PRO A 224 17.19 -10.86 -3.16
CA PRO A 224 18.36 -11.13 -3.99
C PRO A 224 18.17 -10.61 -5.41
N LYS A 225 19.27 -10.22 -6.08
CA LYS A 225 19.27 -9.65 -7.45
C LYS A 225 18.51 -10.52 -8.47
N ARG A 226 18.56 -11.85 -8.31
CA ARG A 226 17.84 -12.79 -9.19
C ARG A 226 16.32 -12.60 -9.15
N TRP A 227 15.74 -12.11 -8.06
CA TRP A 227 14.29 -11.87 -7.91
C TRP A 227 13.85 -10.46 -8.33
N TYR A 228 14.75 -9.60 -8.81
CA TYR A 228 14.39 -8.25 -9.25
C TYR A 228 13.31 -8.24 -10.34
N PRO A 229 13.36 -9.08 -11.40
CA PRO A 229 12.32 -9.10 -12.42
C PRO A 229 10.94 -9.46 -11.85
N ALA A 230 10.87 -10.48 -10.98
CA ALA A 230 9.62 -10.90 -10.33
C ALA A 230 9.01 -9.79 -9.46
N THR A 231 9.86 -9.08 -8.73
CA THR A 231 9.46 -7.95 -7.88
C THR A 231 8.93 -6.78 -8.69
N LEU A 232 9.61 -6.42 -9.79
CA LEU A 232 9.20 -5.34 -10.68
C LEU A 232 7.89 -5.65 -11.42
N ILE A 233 7.68 -6.92 -11.84
CA ILE A 233 6.41 -7.34 -12.45
C ILE A 233 5.26 -7.24 -11.43
N GLY A 234 5.50 -7.67 -10.19
CA GLY A 234 4.55 -7.49 -9.09
C GLY A 234 4.13 -6.04 -8.91
N LEU A 235 5.13 -5.16 -8.82
CA LEU A 235 4.92 -3.72 -8.70
C LEU A 235 4.11 -3.17 -9.88
N ALA A 236 4.40 -3.62 -11.10
CA ALA A 236 3.66 -3.20 -12.30
C ALA A 236 2.19 -3.63 -12.26
N ILE A 237 1.87 -4.83 -11.77
CA ILE A 237 0.49 -5.30 -11.62
C ILE A 237 -0.30 -4.39 -10.68
N MET A 238 0.33 -3.85 -9.63
CA MET A 238 -0.35 -2.91 -8.72
C MET A 238 -0.80 -1.61 -9.40
N PHE A 239 -0.18 -1.23 -10.52
CA PHE A 239 -0.61 -0.06 -11.28
C PHE A 239 -1.86 -0.30 -12.13
N SER A 240 -2.30 -1.55 -12.27
CA SER A 240 -3.51 -1.87 -13.05
C SER A 240 -4.76 -1.20 -12.49
N GLU A 241 -4.90 -1.14 -11.16
CA GLU A 241 -6.03 -0.48 -10.51
C GLU A 241 -6.01 1.04 -10.74
N PHE A 242 -4.85 1.70 -10.65
CA PHE A 242 -4.74 3.12 -10.97
C PHE A 242 -5.08 3.43 -12.42
N ILE A 243 -4.62 2.60 -13.36
CA ILE A 243 -4.91 2.79 -14.78
C ILE A 243 -6.40 2.59 -15.06
N VAL A 244 -7.04 1.58 -14.46
CA VAL A 244 -8.46 1.27 -14.71
C VAL A 244 -9.38 2.23 -13.97
N GLY A 245 -9.11 2.50 -12.69
CA GLY A 245 -9.90 3.36 -11.82
C GLY A 245 -9.72 4.85 -12.10
N GLY A 246 -8.50 5.29 -12.42
CA GLY A 246 -8.17 6.70 -12.64
C GLY A 246 -8.23 7.15 -14.11
N MET A 247 -7.81 6.29 -15.04
CA MET A 247 -7.63 6.68 -16.46
C MET A 247 -8.60 6.00 -17.43
N SER A 248 -9.44 5.07 -16.95
CA SER A 248 -10.31 4.22 -17.78
C SER A 248 -9.57 3.48 -18.91
N SER A 249 -9.16 2.23 -18.65
CA SER A 249 -8.49 1.43 -19.70
C SER A 249 -9.49 0.73 -20.64
N PRO A 250 -9.32 0.80 -21.98
CA PRO A 250 -10.05 -0.07 -22.91
C PRO A 250 -9.45 -1.49 -22.97
N ASN A 251 -8.25 -1.69 -22.42
CA ASN A 251 -7.59 -2.99 -22.42
C ASN A 251 -8.24 -3.92 -21.38
N MET A 252 -8.85 -4.99 -21.86
CA MET A 252 -9.52 -5.98 -21.03
C MET A 252 -8.58 -6.73 -20.08
N GLY A 253 -7.36 -7.03 -20.52
CA GLY A 253 -6.34 -7.65 -19.67
C GLY A 253 -6.01 -6.78 -18.45
N MET A 254 -5.92 -5.46 -18.63
CA MET A 254 -5.71 -4.53 -17.52
C MET A 254 -6.87 -4.51 -16.53
N ARG A 255 -8.11 -4.64 -17.01
CA ARG A 255 -9.31 -4.73 -16.15
C ARG A 255 -9.33 -6.02 -15.32
N PHE A 256 -8.88 -7.13 -15.90
CA PHE A 256 -8.72 -8.39 -15.15
C PHE A 256 -7.63 -8.31 -14.11
N LEU A 257 -6.51 -7.64 -14.40
CA LEU A 257 -5.45 -7.41 -13.42
C LEU A 257 -5.90 -6.46 -12.30
N ALA A 258 -6.69 -5.43 -12.62
CA ALA A 258 -7.20 -4.48 -11.63
C ALA A 258 -8.15 -5.16 -10.62
N SER A 259 -8.94 -6.12 -11.10
CA SER A 259 -9.90 -6.88 -10.31
C SER A 259 -9.19 -7.88 -9.39
N GLY A 260 -8.92 -7.47 -8.15
CA GLY A 260 -8.12 -8.25 -7.20
C GLY A 260 -6.61 -8.03 -7.31
N HIS A 261 -6.18 -6.88 -7.86
CA HIS A 261 -4.77 -6.52 -8.09
C HIS A 261 -3.83 -6.78 -6.91
N LEU A 262 -4.29 -6.60 -5.66
CA LEU A 262 -3.50 -6.87 -4.46
C LEU A 262 -3.08 -8.34 -4.36
N PHE A 263 -4.05 -9.24 -4.51
CA PHE A 263 -3.80 -10.68 -4.51
C PHE A 263 -3.02 -11.10 -5.75
N ILE A 264 -3.42 -10.61 -6.92
CA ILE A 264 -2.75 -10.97 -8.18
C ILE A 264 -1.27 -10.59 -8.11
N SER A 265 -0.95 -9.37 -7.70
CA SER A 265 0.44 -8.93 -7.56
C SER A 265 1.22 -9.79 -6.56
N LEU A 266 0.66 -10.04 -5.37
CA LEU A 266 1.29 -10.87 -4.35
C LEU A 266 1.60 -12.28 -4.87
N PHE A 267 0.58 -12.97 -5.40
CA PHE A 267 0.72 -14.36 -5.86
C PHE A 267 1.51 -14.47 -7.16
N TYR A 268 1.45 -13.49 -8.07
CA TYR A 268 2.26 -13.50 -9.28
C TYR A 268 3.73 -13.21 -8.97
N THR A 269 4.03 -12.28 -8.06
CA THR A 269 5.41 -12.07 -7.61
C THR A 269 5.97 -13.34 -6.99
N PHE A 270 5.21 -13.95 -6.07
CA PHE A 270 5.63 -15.19 -5.42
C PHE A 270 5.80 -16.33 -6.42
N LEU A 271 4.85 -16.52 -7.34
CA LEU A 271 4.94 -17.48 -8.43
C LEU A 271 6.23 -17.29 -9.26
N LEU A 272 6.50 -16.07 -9.70
CA LEU A 272 7.67 -15.75 -10.52
C LEU A 272 8.98 -15.96 -9.76
N MET A 273 9.01 -15.70 -8.45
CA MET A 273 10.15 -16.06 -7.60
C MET A 273 10.35 -17.58 -7.56
N MET A 274 9.29 -18.37 -7.34
CA MET A 274 9.38 -19.84 -7.33
C MET A 274 9.85 -20.40 -8.67
N LEU A 275 9.38 -19.83 -9.79
CA LEU A 275 9.83 -20.23 -11.13
C LEU A 275 11.29 -19.84 -11.38
N THR A 276 11.72 -18.68 -10.91
CA THR A 276 13.12 -18.21 -11.03
C THR A 276 14.07 -19.16 -10.30
N ASP A 277 13.69 -19.62 -9.12
CA ASP A 277 14.49 -20.57 -8.32
C ASP A 277 14.24 -22.05 -8.71
N ARG A 278 13.48 -22.29 -9.79
CA ARG A 278 13.13 -23.63 -10.31
C ARG A 278 12.42 -24.53 -9.28
N TRP A 279 11.69 -23.93 -8.35
CA TRP A 279 10.86 -24.63 -7.36
C TRP A 279 9.48 -24.96 -7.94
N PHE A 280 9.47 -25.77 -8.99
CA PHE A 280 8.28 -26.02 -9.80
C PHE A 280 7.10 -26.63 -9.03
N LEU A 281 7.37 -27.44 -8.00
CA LEU A 281 6.30 -28.00 -7.16
C LEU A 281 5.61 -26.92 -6.32
N ALA A 282 6.39 -25.98 -5.77
CA ALA A 282 5.84 -24.83 -5.06
C ALA A 282 5.06 -23.91 -6.01
N ALA A 283 5.59 -23.66 -7.22
CA ALA A 283 4.90 -22.90 -8.26
C ALA A 283 3.56 -23.54 -8.67
N ALA A 284 3.49 -24.87 -8.77
CA ALA A 284 2.23 -25.59 -9.01
C ALA A 284 1.21 -25.34 -7.88
N GLY A 285 1.67 -25.38 -6.62
CA GLY A 285 0.83 -25.02 -5.46
C GLY A 285 0.29 -23.59 -5.53
N VAL A 286 1.10 -22.64 -6.00
CA VAL A 286 0.67 -21.24 -6.19
C VAL A 286 -0.40 -21.12 -7.28
N PHE A 287 -0.25 -21.83 -8.40
CA PHE A 287 -1.29 -21.87 -9.43
C PHE A 287 -2.59 -22.49 -8.94
N ILE A 288 -2.53 -23.51 -8.07
CA ILE A 288 -3.73 -24.06 -7.42
C ILE A 288 -4.40 -23.01 -6.52
N ALA A 289 -3.63 -22.22 -5.77
CA ALA A 289 -4.20 -21.12 -4.99
C ALA A 289 -4.88 -20.06 -5.88
N LEU A 290 -4.23 -19.66 -6.97
CA LEU A 290 -4.79 -18.73 -7.98
C LEU A 290 -6.06 -19.28 -8.64
N PHE A 291 -6.11 -20.59 -8.89
CA PHE A 291 -7.32 -21.28 -9.36
C PHE A 291 -8.46 -21.12 -8.35
N VAL A 292 -8.20 -21.41 -7.07
CA VAL A 292 -9.21 -21.32 -6.00
C VAL A 292 -9.70 -19.87 -5.83
N PHE A 293 -8.80 -18.89 -5.85
CA PHE A 293 -9.20 -17.48 -5.73
C PHE A 293 -9.97 -16.97 -6.93
N SER A 294 -9.63 -17.42 -8.14
CA SER A 294 -10.43 -17.15 -9.34
C SER A 294 -11.81 -17.79 -9.25
N PHE A 295 -11.87 -19.02 -8.73
CA PHE A 295 -13.12 -19.76 -8.60
C PHE A 295 -14.09 -19.07 -7.64
N VAL A 296 -13.58 -18.58 -6.50
CA VAL A 296 -14.39 -17.85 -5.51
C VAL A 296 -14.73 -16.42 -5.97
N GLY A 297 -14.03 -15.90 -6.99
CA GLY A 297 -14.20 -14.52 -7.46
C GLY A 297 -13.44 -13.48 -6.64
N LEU A 298 -12.37 -13.90 -5.94
CA LEU A 298 -11.45 -12.98 -5.24
C LEU A 298 -10.50 -12.24 -6.20
N ILE A 299 -10.21 -12.85 -7.36
CA ILE A 299 -9.39 -12.27 -8.43
C ILE A 299 -10.11 -12.42 -9.77
N HIS A 300 -9.83 -11.51 -10.71
CA HIS A 300 -10.41 -11.46 -12.06
C HIS A 300 -11.94 -11.34 -12.13
N ALA A 301 -12.60 -11.03 -11.01
CA ALA A 301 -14.04 -10.92 -10.88
C ALA A 301 -14.42 -9.64 -10.10
N GLN A 302 -15.65 -9.17 -10.27
CA GLN A 302 -16.16 -7.98 -9.58
C GLN A 302 -16.94 -8.31 -8.31
N LYS A 303 -17.47 -9.52 -8.18
CA LYS A 303 -18.28 -9.97 -7.03
C LYS A 303 -17.76 -11.30 -6.48
N LEU A 304 -17.97 -11.56 -5.19
CA LEU A 304 -17.86 -12.92 -4.63
C LEU A 304 -19.15 -13.67 -4.99
N SER A 305 -19.07 -14.62 -5.90
CA SER A 305 -20.11 -15.64 -6.06
C SER A 305 -19.73 -16.62 -7.16
N VAL A 306 -20.01 -17.90 -6.92
CA VAL A 306 -20.12 -18.88 -7.99
C VAL A 306 -21.59 -18.88 -8.41
N GLU A 307 -21.93 -18.13 -9.44
CA GLU A 307 -23.25 -18.26 -10.06
C GLU A 307 -23.24 -19.46 -10.99
N TYR A 308 -24.38 -20.15 -11.09
CA TYR A 308 -24.56 -21.26 -12.04
C TYR A 308 -25.62 -20.89 -13.07
N ASP A 309 -25.43 -21.34 -14.31
CA ASP A 309 -26.42 -21.20 -15.36
C ASP A 309 -27.48 -22.29 -15.21
N GLN A 310 -28.54 -22.16 -16.01
CA GLN A 310 -29.67 -23.09 -16.04
C GLN A 310 -29.29 -24.53 -16.47
N HIS A 311 -28.07 -24.77 -16.95
CA HIS A 311 -27.53 -26.09 -17.31
C HIS A 311 -26.52 -26.62 -16.28
N GLY A 312 -26.33 -25.91 -15.14
CA GLY A 312 -25.36 -26.28 -14.10
C GLY A 312 -23.91 -25.91 -14.43
N GLY A 313 -23.66 -25.16 -15.51
CA GLY A 313 -22.36 -24.55 -15.79
C GLY A 313 -22.13 -23.31 -14.91
N ILE A 314 -20.88 -22.89 -14.70
CA ILE A 314 -20.58 -21.66 -13.95
C ILE A 314 -20.96 -20.45 -14.83
N LYS A 315 -21.87 -19.60 -14.32
CA LYS A 315 -22.44 -18.42 -14.97
C LYS A 315 -21.51 -17.21 -14.84
N ASP A 316 -21.50 -16.39 -15.88
CA ASP A 316 -20.67 -15.19 -15.99
C ASP A 316 -21.10 -14.07 -15.03
N GLN A 317 -20.14 -13.27 -14.59
CA GLN A 317 -20.43 -11.95 -14.05
C GLN A 317 -20.48 -10.98 -15.23
N ASN A 318 -21.71 -10.60 -15.62
CA ASN A 318 -22.09 -9.84 -16.83
C ASN A 318 -21.36 -8.50 -17.12
N ALA A 319 -20.31 -8.15 -16.39
CA ALA A 319 -19.80 -6.79 -16.29
C ALA A 319 -18.87 -6.35 -17.43
N TYR A 320 -18.25 -7.27 -18.17
CA TYR A 320 -17.13 -6.90 -19.05
C TYR A 320 -17.36 -7.05 -20.55
N PHE A 321 -18.25 -7.94 -21.00
CA PHE A 321 -18.46 -8.20 -22.44
C PHE A 321 -19.91 -8.03 -22.95
N GLY A 322 -20.82 -7.52 -22.11
CA GLY A 322 -22.22 -7.34 -22.48
C GLY A 322 -23.00 -8.67 -22.58
N GLN A 323 -24.33 -8.58 -22.66
CA GLN A 323 -25.23 -9.74 -22.58
C GLN A 323 -25.12 -10.73 -23.76
N THR A 324 -24.43 -10.37 -24.85
CA THR A 324 -24.41 -11.13 -26.11
C THR A 324 -23.04 -11.71 -26.49
N SER A 325 -21.99 -11.48 -25.70
CA SER A 325 -20.66 -12.04 -25.98
C SER A 325 -20.46 -13.34 -25.20
N SER A 326 -20.48 -14.49 -25.87
CA SER A 326 -20.06 -15.75 -25.25
C SER A 326 -18.54 -15.73 -25.03
N GLY A 327 -18.09 -15.35 -23.83
CA GLY A 327 -16.67 -15.33 -23.54
C GLY A 327 -16.27 -14.71 -22.21
N MET A 328 -16.62 -15.38 -21.11
CA MET A 328 -16.24 -15.09 -19.71
C MET A 328 -14.76 -14.70 -19.49
N PRO A 329 -14.44 -14.13 -18.31
CA PRO A 329 -13.15 -14.30 -17.65
C PRO A 329 -13.08 -15.58 -16.79
N GLY A 330 -14.10 -15.91 -15.99
CA GLY A 330 -14.06 -16.94 -14.93
C GLY A 330 -13.44 -18.30 -15.28
N TRP A 331 -14.14 -19.15 -16.04
CA TRP A 331 -13.64 -20.51 -16.35
C TRP A 331 -12.35 -20.54 -17.18
N LYS A 332 -12.08 -19.52 -18.00
CA LYS A 332 -10.85 -19.46 -18.80
C LYS A 332 -9.65 -19.32 -17.87
N PHE A 333 -9.73 -18.44 -16.86
CA PHE A 333 -8.70 -18.33 -15.83
C PHE A 333 -8.55 -19.63 -15.03
N LEU A 334 -9.65 -20.32 -14.71
CA LEU A 334 -9.59 -21.64 -14.08
C LEU A 334 -8.81 -22.66 -14.93
N VAL A 335 -9.13 -22.78 -16.21
CA VAL A 335 -8.42 -23.68 -17.13
C VAL A 335 -6.96 -23.26 -17.27
N THR A 336 -6.69 -21.96 -17.41
CA THR A 336 -5.32 -21.43 -17.49
C THR A 336 -4.50 -21.85 -16.28
N TYR A 337 -4.99 -21.60 -15.06
CA TYR A 337 -4.24 -21.94 -13.86
C TYR A 337 -4.13 -23.45 -13.63
N ALA A 338 -5.16 -24.23 -13.94
CA ALA A 338 -5.09 -25.69 -13.85
C ALA A 338 -4.04 -26.28 -14.81
N VAL A 339 -4.03 -25.82 -16.07
CA VAL A 339 -3.04 -26.25 -17.07
C VAL A 339 -1.64 -25.79 -16.69
N SER A 340 -1.48 -24.57 -16.19
CA SER A 340 -0.18 -24.06 -15.72
C SER A 340 0.34 -24.83 -14.48
N ALA A 341 -0.55 -25.22 -13.56
CA ALA A 341 -0.19 -26.08 -12.43
C ALA A 341 0.30 -27.46 -12.91
N ALA A 342 -0.42 -28.08 -13.85
CA ALA A 342 -0.02 -29.36 -14.45
C ALA A 342 1.32 -29.24 -15.18
N PHE A 343 1.54 -28.15 -15.92
CA PHE A 343 2.81 -27.88 -16.58
C PHE A 343 3.98 -27.78 -15.58
N CYS A 344 3.80 -27.06 -14.47
CA CYS A 344 4.82 -26.99 -13.42
C CYS A 344 5.07 -28.35 -12.74
N ALA A 345 4.02 -29.16 -12.54
CA ALA A 345 4.17 -30.51 -12.03
C ALA A 345 4.99 -31.40 -12.99
N ILE A 346 4.77 -31.28 -14.31
CA ILE A 346 5.57 -31.97 -15.33
C ILE A 346 7.03 -31.51 -15.29
N LEU A 347 7.28 -30.20 -15.18
CA LEU A 347 8.65 -29.68 -15.03
C LEU A 347 9.33 -30.21 -13.76
N HIS A 348 8.59 -30.36 -12.66
CA HIS A 348 9.12 -30.99 -11.45
C HIS A 348 9.51 -32.46 -11.68
N LEU A 349 8.73 -33.23 -12.45
CA LEU A 349 9.08 -34.60 -12.82
C LEU A 349 10.33 -34.64 -13.70
N PHE A 350 10.42 -33.75 -14.69
CA PHE A 350 11.60 -33.63 -15.55
C PHE A 350 12.85 -33.23 -14.77
N GLN A 351 12.69 -32.37 -13.77
CA GLN A 351 13.76 -32.01 -12.84
C GLN A 351 14.22 -33.22 -12.01
N ARG A 352 13.31 -34.07 -11.52
CA ARG A 352 13.68 -35.32 -10.82
C ARG A 352 14.36 -36.34 -11.72
N TRP A 353 14.04 -36.34 -13.02
CA TRP A 353 14.66 -37.21 -14.02
C TRP A 353 15.97 -36.63 -14.58
N GLY A 354 16.39 -35.43 -14.15
CA GLY A 354 17.64 -34.81 -14.59
C GLY A 354 17.58 -34.15 -15.97
N PHE A 355 16.39 -33.96 -16.55
CA PHE A 355 16.22 -33.20 -17.79
C PHE A 355 16.23 -31.68 -17.60
N VAL A 356 16.01 -31.22 -16.36
CA VAL A 356 16.01 -29.80 -15.99
C VAL A 356 16.95 -29.60 -14.81
N GLU A 357 17.59 -28.45 -14.76
CA GLU A 357 18.46 -28.03 -13.65
C GLU A 357 17.78 -28.18 -12.29
N ALA A 358 18.59 -28.51 -11.27
CA ALA A 358 18.12 -28.63 -9.91
C ALA A 358 17.56 -27.30 -9.38
N ALA A 359 16.68 -27.41 -8.39
CA ALA A 359 16.16 -26.29 -7.64
C ALA A 359 17.34 -25.50 -7.03
N GLU A 360 17.20 -24.17 -6.97
CA GLU A 360 18.19 -23.34 -6.29
C GLU A 360 18.36 -23.82 -4.84
N ALA A 361 19.62 -24.07 -4.43
CA ALA A 361 19.94 -24.66 -3.13
C ALA A 361 19.90 -23.62 -1.99
N GLU A 362 20.16 -22.35 -2.31
CA GLU A 362 20.09 -21.24 -1.37
C GLU A 362 18.64 -20.82 -1.15
N ASP A 363 17.99 -21.40 -0.14
CA ASP A 363 16.73 -20.88 0.35
C ASP A 363 16.97 -19.56 1.08
N TYR A 364 16.76 -18.46 0.37
CA TYR A 364 16.93 -17.11 0.89
C TYR A 364 16.06 -16.84 2.13
N ARG A 365 14.97 -17.59 2.32
CA ARG A 365 14.11 -17.49 3.51
C ARG A 365 14.84 -18.01 4.75
N ILE A 366 15.62 -19.10 4.60
CA ILE A 366 16.44 -19.66 5.67
C ILE A 366 17.57 -18.67 5.99
N LEU A 367 18.21 -18.10 4.97
CA LEU A 367 19.27 -17.10 5.16
C LEU A 367 18.74 -15.83 5.88
N GLN A 368 17.53 -15.38 5.56
CA GLN A 368 16.88 -14.27 6.27
C GLN A 368 16.56 -14.64 7.72
N LEU A 369 15.99 -15.82 7.96
CA LEU A 369 15.70 -16.31 9.31
C LEU A 369 16.98 -16.44 10.15
N GLU A 370 18.06 -16.96 9.58
CA GLU A 370 19.36 -17.05 10.24
C GLU A 370 19.95 -15.67 10.53
N ALA A 371 19.83 -14.72 9.62
CA ALA A 371 20.28 -13.34 9.83
C ALA A 371 19.46 -12.64 10.92
N GLU A 372 18.15 -12.86 10.94
CA GLU A 372 17.26 -12.37 12.00
C GLU A 372 17.63 -12.99 13.35
N THR A 373 17.79 -14.32 13.43
CA THR A 373 18.14 -15.04 14.66
C THR A 373 19.51 -14.61 15.20
N LYS A 374 20.52 -14.43 14.34
CA LYS A 374 21.83 -13.89 14.74
C LYS A 374 21.73 -12.47 15.27
N SER A 375 20.90 -11.63 14.65
CA SER A 375 20.61 -10.29 15.17
C SER A 375 19.91 -10.37 16.54
N GLU A 376 19.07 -11.38 16.75
CA GLU A 376 18.39 -11.59 18.02
C GLU A 376 19.36 -11.95 19.15
N GLU A 377 20.26 -12.91 18.92
CA GLU A 377 21.29 -13.32 19.88
C GLU A 377 22.20 -12.15 20.23
N THR A 378 22.59 -11.33 19.23
CA THR A 378 23.48 -10.18 19.43
C THR A 378 22.83 -9.09 20.30
N VAL A 379 21.53 -8.82 20.09
CA VAL A 379 20.79 -7.82 20.87
C VAL A 379 20.54 -8.30 22.31
N VAL A 380 20.23 -9.60 22.50
CA VAL A 380 20.05 -10.20 23.83
C VAL A 380 21.37 -10.19 24.60
N HIS A 381 22.48 -10.61 23.98
CA HIS A 381 23.81 -10.56 24.61
C HIS A 381 24.23 -9.14 25.01
N ALA A 382 23.97 -8.14 24.17
CA ALA A 382 24.28 -6.75 24.47
C ALA A 382 23.43 -6.19 25.62
N ALA A 383 22.14 -6.56 25.69
CA ALA A 383 21.24 -6.19 26.78
C ALA A 383 21.65 -6.82 28.13
N GLU A 384 22.09 -8.09 28.12
CA GLU A 384 22.55 -8.79 29.32
C GLU A 384 23.88 -8.24 29.87
N HIS A 385 24.74 -7.68 29.02
CA HIS A 385 26.07 -7.18 29.41
C HIS A 385 26.13 -5.65 29.61
N GLY A 386 24.98 -4.97 29.62
CA GLY A 386 24.90 -3.51 29.80
C GLY A 386 25.63 -2.70 28.72
N ALA A 387 25.97 -3.34 27.59
CA ALA A 387 26.62 -2.68 26.47
C ALA A 387 25.55 -1.97 25.64
N LYS A 388 25.76 -0.68 25.33
CA LYS A 388 24.94 -0.02 24.31
C LYS A 388 25.07 -0.84 23.03
N VAL A 389 23.96 -1.41 22.57
CA VAL A 389 23.85 -1.96 21.21
C VAL A 389 24.31 -0.84 20.29
N ALA A 390 25.43 -1.05 19.58
CA ALA A 390 25.88 -0.09 18.58
C ALA A 390 24.70 0.18 17.66
N GLU A 391 24.36 1.45 17.45
CA GLU A 391 23.31 1.84 16.50
C GLU A 391 23.50 0.99 15.24
N PRO A 392 22.45 0.30 14.74
CA PRO A 392 22.59 -0.47 13.51
C PRO A 392 23.17 0.49 12.49
N MET A 393 24.39 0.17 12.05
CA MET A 393 25.16 0.99 11.13
C MET A 393 24.21 1.28 9.98
N THR A 394 23.73 2.52 9.87
CA THR A 394 22.83 2.92 8.80
C THR A 394 23.61 2.72 7.51
N THR A 395 23.48 1.54 6.91
CA THR A 395 23.94 1.23 5.56
C THR A 395 22.99 1.89 4.58
N THR A 396 22.85 3.21 4.72
CA THR A 396 22.42 4.16 3.70
C THR A 396 23.49 5.23 3.59
N ARG A 397 24.77 4.84 3.66
CA ARG A 397 25.80 5.55 2.92
C ARG A 397 25.72 5.04 1.49
N PHE A 398 24.83 5.63 0.70
CA PHE A 398 24.90 5.55 -0.75
C PHE A 398 26.29 6.06 -1.15
N GLY A 399 27.14 5.15 -1.61
CA GLY A 399 28.34 5.47 -2.38
C GLY A 399 27.99 5.64 -3.85
#